data_AF-A0A0G0QI39-F1
#
_entry.id   AF-A0A0G0QI39-F1
#
_cell.length_a   1.000
_cell.length_b   1.000
_cell.length_c   1.000
_cell.angle_alpha   90.00
_cell.angle_beta   90.00
_cell.angle_gamma   90.00
#
_symmetry.space_group_name_H-M   'P 1'
#
loop_
_entity.id
_entity.type
_entity.pdbx_description
1 polymer ?
#
loop_
_entity_poly.entity_id
_entity_poly.type
_entity_poly.pdbx_seq_one_letter_code
_entity_poly.pdbx_strand_id
1 'polypeptide(L)'
;MDDHLPKPLIKNIAFFGDSHIPEENPVYEDAYEIAKTLAEEGFTIVDGGGPGVMDAATKGAEAANGETIAVTFYPKDAPGFEGRYVGNIVDKEIKTTNYIDRMFKLMEHADLYIIFKGGSGTISEFGTAWVLAKLYYGHHKPFILYGNFWHEVISVIKKNMLIDETELGVFRIVSKKEDIVPAIKLFEEEMKKVKHEHEKNHEGKAYMK
;
A
#
# COMPACT_ATOMS: atom_id res chain seq x y z
N MET A 1 -17.15 33.11 1.33
CA MET A 1 -15.90 32.54 0.81
C MET A 1 -15.89 31.12 1.28
N ASP A 2 -16.49 30.24 0.47
CA ASP A 2 -16.59 28.82 0.73
C ASP A 2 -15.34 28.18 0.12
N ASP A 3 -14.27 28.12 0.92
CA ASP A 3 -12.98 27.62 0.50
C ASP A 3 -12.92 26.11 0.77
N HIS A 4 -13.85 25.36 0.17
CA HIS A 4 -13.79 23.91 0.14
C HIS A 4 -12.77 23.50 -0.93
N LEU A 5 -11.49 23.53 -0.56
CA LEU A 5 -10.48 22.74 -1.25
C LEU A 5 -11.01 21.28 -1.30
N PRO A 6 -11.11 20.65 -2.48
CA PRO A 6 -11.60 19.28 -2.56
C PRO A 6 -10.72 18.39 -1.70
N LYS A 7 -11.33 17.62 -0.79
CA LYS A 7 -10.60 16.68 0.08
C LYS A 7 -9.70 15.79 -0.79
N PRO A 8 -8.43 15.56 -0.40
CA PRO A 8 -7.56 14.64 -1.13
C PRO A 8 -8.19 13.24 -1.14
N LEU A 9 -8.07 12.56 -2.28
CA LEU A 9 -8.63 11.21 -2.50
C LEU A 9 -7.81 10.17 -1.74
N ILE A 10 -6.51 10.41 -1.62
CA ILE A 10 -5.56 9.56 -0.92
C ILE A 10 -5.12 10.28 0.36
N LYS A 11 -5.23 9.62 1.50
CA LYS A 11 -4.76 10.16 2.80
C LYS A 11 -3.84 9.21 3.52
N ASN A 12 -4.19 7.93 3.50
CA ASN A 12 -3.46 6.90 4.21
C ASN A 12 -2.65 6.08 3.22
N ILE A 13 -1.35 5.92 3.46
CA ILE A 13 -0.45 5.18 2.56
C ILE A 13 0.15 4.00 3.31
N ALA A 14 -0.15 2.80 2.83
CA ALA A 14 0.38 1.57 3.42
C ALA A 14 1.73 1.18 2.83
N PHE A 15 2.66 0.77 3.70
CA PHE A 15 3.99 0.29 3.34
C PHE A 15 4.09 -1.22 3.54
N PHE A 16 4.43 -1.95 2.48
CA PHE A 16 4.64 -3.41 2.53
C PHE A 16 6.05 -3.77 2.07
N GLY A 17 6.70 -4.70 2.74
CA GLY A 17 8.05 -5.16 2.40
C GLY A 17 8.61 -6.17 3.40
N ASP A 18 9.85 -6.61 3.20
CA ASP A 18 10.45 -7.63 4.08
C ASP A 18 10.73 -7.12 5.50
N SER A 19 10.51 -7.99 6.48
CA SER A 19 10.87 -7.76 7.88
C SER A 19 12.36 -7.90 8.16
N HIS A 20 13.12 -8.54 7.25
CA HIS A 20 14.56 -8.81 7.44
C HIS A 20 15.47 -7.83 6.70
N ILE A 21 14.94 -6.76 6.10
CA ILE A 21 15.79 -5.69 5.55
C ILE A 21 16.47 -4.96 6.72
N PRO A 22 17.82 -4.97 6.83
CA PRO A 22 18.52 -4.26 7.90
C PRO A 22 18.62 -2.76 7.60
N GLU A 23 18.90 -1.94 8.62
CA GLU A 23 18.95 -0.47 8.52
C GLU A 23 20.02 0.03 7.52
N GLU A 24 21.11 -0.71 7.32
CA GLU A 24 22.16 -0.37 6.37
C GLU A 24 21.79 -0.69 4.91
N ASN A 25 20.65 -1.32 4.67
CA ASN A 25 20.20 -1.66 3.33
C ASN A 25 19.57 -0.44 2.63
N PRO A 26 19.89 -0.17 1.35
CA PRO A 26 19.26 0.92 0.60
C PRO A 26 17.73 0.88 0.57
N VAL A 27 17.12 -0.31 0.64
CA VAL A 27 15.65 -0.46 0.70
C VAL A 27 15.08 0.10 2.00
N TYR A 28 15.81 -0.03 3.11
CA TYR A 28 15.40 0.56 4.39
C TYR A 28 15.48 2.08 4.33
N GLU A 29 16.62 2.62 3.85
CA GLU A 29 16.81 4.07 3.68
C GLU A 29 15.74 4.67 2.76
N ASP A 30 15.44 4.01 1.64
CA ASP A 30 14.39 4.47 0.74
C ASP A 30 13.01 4.43 1.40
N ALA A 31 12.65 3.36 2.12
CA ALA A 31 11.38 3.30 2.84
C ALA A 31 11.25 4.41 3.88
N TYR A 32 12.32 4.70 4.62
CA TYR A 32 12.40 5.80 5.58
C TYR A 32 12.22 7.16 4.91
N GLU A 33 13.02 7.47 3.88
CA GLU A 33 12.98 8.79 3.21
C GLU A 33 11.66 9.02 2.48
N ILE A 34 11.09 7.98 1.88
CA ILE A 34 9.78 8.04 1.23
C ILE A 34 8.69 8.33 2.28
N ALA A 35 8.67 7.59 3.40
CA ALA A 35 7.67 7.80 4.45
C ALA A 35 7.78 9.20 5.08
N LYS A 36 9.02 9.68 5.31
CA LYS A 36 9.28 11.04 5.79
C LYS A 36 8.72 12.09 4.84
N THR A 37 9.04 11.98 3.54
CA THR A 37 8.55 12.91 2.51
C THR A 37 7.02 12.91 2.45
N LEU A 38 6.39 11.75 2.55
CA LEU A 38 4.94 11.64 2.53
C LEU A 38 4.29 12.21 3.79
N ALA A 39 4.89 12.00 4.96
CA ALA A 39 4.45 12.62 6.19
C ALA A 39 4.56 14.16 6.14
N GLU A 40 5.62 14.71 5.54
CA GLU A 40 5.78 16.15 5.30
C GLU A 40 4.67 16.72 4.38
N GLU A 41 4.18 15.92 3.43
CA GLU A 41 3.04 16.27 2.56
C GLU A 41 1.67 16.03 3.24
N GLY A 42 1.65 15.57 4.50
CA GLY A 42 0.44 15.38 5.31
C GLY A 42 -0.26 14.04 5.14
N PHE A 43 0.40 13.03 4.57
CA PHE A 43 -0.12 11.67 4.51
C PHE A 43 0.08 10.93 5.84
N THR A 44 -0.89 10.08 6.20
CA THR A 44 -0.76 9.14 7.32
C THR A 44 -0.10 7.86 6.83
N ILE A 45 0.93 7.38 7.54
CA ILE A 45 1.65 6.16 7.19
C ILE A 45 1.03 4.96 7.90
N VAL A 46 0.78 3.89 7.14
CA VAL A 46 0.16 2.65 7.63
C VAL A 46 1.11 1.48 7.40
N ASP A 47 1.28 0.61 8.38
CA ASP A 47 2.08 -0.61 8.20
C ASP A 47 1.62 -1.77 9.09
N GLY A 48 2.36 -2.89 9.02
CA GLY A 48 2.05 -4.12 9.76
C GLY A 48 2.63 -4.20 11.18
N GLY A 49 3.31 -3.16 11.65
CA GLY A 49 3.92 -3.05 12.97
C GLY A 49 5.17 -3.90 13.17
N GLY A 50 5.78 -4.44 12.11
CA GLY A 50 6.96 -5.29 12.17
C GLY A 50 8.29 -4.53 11.99
N PRO A 51 9.43 -5.24 11.95
CA PRO A 51 10.74 -4.66 11.68
C PRO A 51 10.96 -4.44 10.17
N GLY A 52 12.17 -4.01 9.78
CA GLY A 52 12.54 -3.84 8.37
C GLY A 52 11.80 -2.67 7.72
N VAL A 53 11.19 -2.89 6.55
CA VAL A 53 10.49 -1.83 5.79
C VAL A 53 9.40 -1.15 6.61
N MET A 54 8.67 -1.89 7.44
CA MET A 54 7.60 -1.35 8.28
C MET A 54 8.17 -0.39 9.34
N ASP A 55 9.19 -0.82 10.07
CA ASP A 55 9.88 0.03 11.06
C ASP A 55 10.54 1.27 10.41
N ALA A 56 11.14 1.11 9.23
CA ALA A 56 11.70 2.23 8.47
C ALA A 56 10.63 3.28 8.12
N ALA A 57 9.46 2.82 7.67
CA ALA A 57 8.35 3.68 7.29
C ALA A 57 7.80 4.44 8.50
N THR A 58 7.58 3.76 9.62
CA THR A 58 7.16 4.40 10.88
C THR A 58 8.18 5.45 11.33
N LYS A 59 9.47 5.10 11.45
CA LYS A 59 10.52 6.05 11.85
C LYS A 59 10.64 7.24 10.90
N GLY A 60 10.46 7.02 9.60
CA GLY A 60 10.47 8.07 8.59
C GLY A 60 9.34 9.07 8.81
N ALA A 61 8.12 8.56 9.01
CA ALA A 61 6.95 9.38 9.31
C ALA A 61 7.13 10.20 10.60
N GLU A 62 7.59 9.55 11.68
CA GLU A 62 7.82 10.19 12.98
C GLU A 62 8.87 11.30 12.90
N ALA A 63 9.91 11.14 12.07
CA ALA A 63 10.93 12.16 11.86
C ALA A 63 10.37 13.47 11.25
N ALA A 64 9.22 13.39 10.57
CA ALA A 64 8.47 14.52 10.05
C ALA A 64 7.31 14.96 10.97
N ASN A 65 7.16 14.35 12.16
CA ASN A 65 5.98 14.48 13.03
C ASN A 65 4.66 14.09 12.32
N GLY A 66 4.73 13.13 11.39
CA GLY A 66 3.56 12.57 10.72
C GLY A 66 2.82 11.54 11.56
N GLU A 67 1.57 11.27 11.19
CA GLU A 67 0.73 10.27 11.87
C GLU A 67 1.05 8.84 11.39
N THR A 68 1.05 7.89 12.32
CA THR A 68 1.35 6.47 12.05
C THR A 68 0.26 5.52 12.55
N ILE A 69 -0.04 4.48 11.77
CA ILE A 69 -1.00 3.42 12.13
C ILE A 69 -0.36 2.06 11.86
N ALA A 70 -0.28 1.19 12.89
CA ALA A 70 0.10 -0.21 12.69
C ALA A 70 -1.08 -1.15 12.86
N VAL A 71 -1.19 -2.15 11.98
CA VAL A 71 -2.07 -3.31 12.16
C VAL A 71 -1.24 -4.52 12.58
N THR A 72 -1.18 -4.78 13.88
CA THR A 72 -0.32 -5.80 14.49
C THR A 72 -1.03 -7.13 14.67
N PHE A 73 -0.28 -8.22 14.53
CA PHE A 73 -0.80 -9.59 14.65
C PHE A 73 -0.33 -10.27 15.93
N TYR A 74 -1.32 -10.77 16.68
CA TYR A 74 -1.16 -11.51 17.94
C TYR A 74 -1.63 -12.96 17.75
N PRO A 75 -0.82 -13.82 17.11
CA PRO A 75 -1.18 -15.23 16.93
C PRO A 75 -1.19 -15.97 18.27
N LYS A 76 -2.11 -16.94 18.39
CA LYS A 76 -2.08 -17.93 19.48
C LYS A 76 -1.33 -19.22 19.08
N ASP A 77 -1.37 -19.59 17.80
CA ASP A 77 -0.88 -20.87 17.28
C ASP A 77 0.25 -20.73 16.23
N ALA A 78 0.96 -19.59 16.22
CA ALA A 78 2.10 -19.35 15.32
C ALA A 78 3.32 -18.81 16.10
N PRO A 79 4.01 -19.68 16.88
CA PRO A 79 5.04 -19.26 17.84
C PRO A 79 6.32 -18.69 17.19
N GLY A 80 6.49 -18.80 15.87
CA GLY A 80 7.65 -18.28 15.14
C GLY A 80 7.39 -16.98 14.36
N PHE A 81 6.19 -16.42 14.44
CA PHE A 81 5.83 -15.18 13.75
C PHE A 81 5.58 -14.08 14.78
N GLU A 82 6.60 -13.25 15.03
CA GLU A 82 6.40 -12.00 15.76
C GLU A 82 5.70 -11.02 14.82
N GLY A 83 4.36 -11.05 14.82
CA GLY A 83 3.49 -10.15 14.05
C GLY A 83 3.51 -8.69 14.51
N ARG A 84 4.54 -8.33 15.28
CA ARG A 84 4.87 -7.00 15.78
C ARG A 84 6.36 -6.95 16.13
N TYR A 85 6.97 -5.79 16.01
CA TYR A 85 8.30 -5.49 16.52
C TYR A 85 8.18 -4.47 17.64
N VAL A 86 8.73 -4.78 18.82
CA VAL A 86 8.61 -3.90 20.00
C VAL A 86 9.25 -2.52 19.76
N GLY A 87 10.21 -2.43 18.85
CA GLY A 87 10.84 -1.15 18.47
C GLY A 87 10.04 -0.30 17.48
N ASN A 88 9.03 -0.89 16.81
CA ASN A 88 8.14 -0.14 15.92
C ASN A 88 7.01 0.48 16.77
N ILE A 89 7.20 1.74 17.14
CA ILE A 89 6.29 2.51 18.00
C ILE A 89 5.43 3.38 17.09
N VAL A 90 4.11 3.26 17.20
CA VAL A 90 3.15 4.00 16.36
C VAL A 90 2.15 4.79 17.21
N ASP A 91 1.54 5.81 16.62
CA ASP A 91 0.50 6.61 17.27
C ASP A 91 -0.77 5.78 17.52
N LYS A 92 -1.12 4.91 16.57
CA LYS A 92 -2.32 4.08 16.66
C LYS A 92 -2.04 2.62 16.30
N GLU A 93 -2.30 1.73 17.26
CA GLU A 93 -2.21 0.29 17.05
C GLU A 93 -3.61 -0.34 16.88
N ILE A 94 -3.78 -1.15 15.84
CA ILE A 94 -4.95 -1.99 15.58
C ILE A 94 -4.53 -3.45 15.73
N LYS A 95 -5.03 -4.10 16.78
CA LYS A 95 -4.65 -5.49 17.12
C LYS A 95 -5.57 -6.48 16.45
N THR A 96 -5.00 -7.47 15.77
CA THR A 96 -5.73 -8.60 15.20
C THR A 96 -5.18 -9.93 15.72
N THR A 97 -6.01 -10.97 15.71
CA THR A 97 -5.67 -12.29 16.26
C THR A 97 -5.49 -13.37 15.19
N ASN A 98 -5.71 -13.03 13.92
CA ASN A 98 -5.51 -13.92 12.79
C ASN A 98 -4.98 -13.14 11.57
N TYR A 99 -4.26 -13.84 10.69
CA TYR A 99 -3.59 -13.21 9.55
C TYR A 99 -4.56 -12.62 8.52
N ILE A 100 -5.69 -13.28 8.27
CA ILE A 100 -6.68 -12.83 7.29
C ILE A 100 -7.27 -11.48 7.72
N ASP A 101 -7.65 -11.37 8.99
CA ASP A 101 -8.15 -10.12 9.57
C ASP A 101 -7.08 -9.01 9.55
N ARG A 102 -5.82 -9.33 9.88
CA ARG A 102 -4.70 -8.37 9.71
C ARG A 102 -4.62 -7.84 8.29
N MET A 103 -4.59 -8.72 7.30
CA MET A 103 -4.47 -8.36 5.90
C MET A 103 -5.64 -7.49 5.47
N PHE A 104 -6.88 -7.84 5.82
CA PHE A 104 -8.04 -7.01 5.49
C PHE A 104 -8.01 -5.65 6.17
N LYS A 105 -7.61 -5.58 7.44
CA LYS A 105 -7.46 -4.30 8.15
C LYS A 105 -6.39 -3.40 7.51
N LEU A 106 -5.26 -3.96 7.05
CA LEU A 106 -4.27 -3.19 6.29
C LEU A 106 -4.87 -2.61 5.00
N MET A 107 -5.64 -3.41 4.26
CA MET A 107 -6.32 -2.97 3.04
C MET A 107 -7.44 -1.95 3.32
N GLU A 108 -8.13 -2.07 4.45
CA GLU A 108 -9.20 -1.16 4.86
C GLU A 108 -8.64 0.22 5.23
N HIS A 109 -7.51 0.25 5.96
CA HIS A 109 -6.98 1.46 6.58
C HIS A 109 -6.04 2.31 5.69
N ALA A 110 -5.72 1.88 4.48
CA ALA A 110 -4.93 2.65 3.51
C ALA A 110 -5.72 2.97 2.24
N ASP A 111 -5.38 4.06 1.54
CA ASP A 111 -5.97 4.48 0.27
C ASP A 111 -5.04 4.22 -0.93
N LEU A 112 -3.75 4.06 -0.66
CA LEU A 112 -2.71 3.67 -1.62
C LEU A 112 -1.69 2.76 -0.93
N TYR A 113 -1.08 1.85 -1.70
CA TYR A 113 -0.06 0.93 -1.19
C TYR A 113 1.28 1.18 -1.88
N ILE A 114 2.37 1.23 -1.13
CA ILE A 114 3.75 1.21 -1.64
C ILE A 114 4.38 -0.12 -1.25
N ILE A 115 4.75 -0.91 -2.26
CA ILE A 115 5.17 -2.30 -2.11
C ILE A 115 6.65 -2.42 -2.49
N PHE A 116 7.47 -2.60 -1.46
CA PHE A 116 8.92 -2.81 -1.55
C PHE A 116 9.25 -4.29 -1.80
N LYS A 117 10.54 -4.61 -1.85
CA LYS A 117 11.02 -5.98 -1.91
C LYS A 117 10.67 -6.73 -0.62
N GLY A 118 10.14 -7.94 -0.75
CA GLY A 118 9.88 -8.82 0.37
C GLY A 118 9.52 -10.25 -0.01
N GLY A 119 9.25 -11.06 1.02
CA GLY A 119 8.89 -12.47 0.90
C GLY A 119 7.40 -12.74 0.69
N SER A 120 6.94 -13.89 1.19
CA SER A 120 5.58 -14.39 0.98
C SER A 120 4.47 -13.50 1.57
N GLY A 121 4.73 -12.81 2.69
CA GLY A 121 3.83 -11.80 3.25
C GLY A 121 3.57 -10.70 2.21
N THR A 122 4.64 -10.06 1.73
CA THR A 122 4.57 -9.02 0.71
C THR A 122 3.87 -9.48 -0.57
N ILE A 123 4.08 -10.74 -0.98
CA ILE A 123 3.33 -11.34 -2.11
C ILE A 123 1.83 -11.43 -1.81
N SER A 124 1.44 -11.82 -0.59
CA SER A 124 0.04 -11.86 -0.16
C SER A 124 -0.61 -10.49 -0.18
N GLU A 125 0.08 -9.45 0.31
CA GLU A 125 -0.44 -8.08 0.26
C GLU A 125 -0.51 -7.56 -1.18
N PHE A 126 0.52 -7.80 -1.99
CA PHE A 126 0.53 -7.47 -3.42
C PHE A 126 -0.62 -8.10 -4.19
N GLY A 127 -0.81 -9.42 -4.07
CA GLY A 127 -1.89 -10.12 -4.77
C GLY A 127 -3.26 -9.62 -4.34
N THR A 128 -3.42 -9.29 -3.05
CA THR A 128 -4.67 -8.74 -2.51
C THR A 128 -4.94 -7.33 -3.02
N ALA A 129 -3.94 -6.45 -2.99
CA ALA A 129 -4.06 -5.10 -3.55
C ALA A 129 -4.42 -5.14 -5.03
N TRP A 130 -3.78 -6.06 -5.79
CA TRP A 130 -4.02 -6.18 -7.23
C TRP A 130 -5.43 -6.67 -7.55
N VAL A 131 -5.91 -7.73 -6.90
CA VAL A 131 -7.26 -8.25 -7.14
C VAL A 131 -8.34 -7.26 -6.70
N LEU A 132 -8.15 -6.57 -5.56
CA LEU A 132 -9.08 -5.53 -5.12
C LEU A 132 -9.11 -4.39 -6.13
N ALA A 133 -7.96 -3.96 -6.63
CA ALA A 133 -7.91 -2.85 -7.57
C ALA A 133 -8.57 -3.18 -8.92
N LYS A 134 -8.47 -4.43 -9.36
CA LYS A 134 -9.21 -4.92 -10.52
C LYS A 134 -10.72 -4.96 -10.28
N LEU A 135 -11.16 -5.52 -9.17
CA LEU A 135 -12.58 -5.66 -8.85
C LEU A 135 -13.29 -4.32 -8.72
N TYR A 136 -12.59 -3.32 -8.16
CA TYR A 136 -13.12 -1.99 -7.92
C TYR A 136 -12.58 -0.95 -8.91
N TYR A 137 -12.17 -1.35 -10.12
CA TYR A 137 -11.57 -0.42 -11.08
C TYR A 137 -12.44 0.84 -11.27
N GLY A 138 -11.78 2.01 -11.31
CA GLY A 138 -12.43 3.32 -11.25
C GLY A 138 -12.82 3.85 -9.86
N HIS A 139 -12.92 2.98 -8.86
CA HIS A 139 -13.11 3.30 -7.43
C HIS A 139 -12.09 2.59 -6.54
N HIS A 140 -10.97 2.16 -7.13
CA HIS A 140 -9.99 1.32 -6.49
C HIS A 140 -8.97 2.14 -5.73
N LYS A 141 -8.25 1.43 -4.85
CA LYS A 141 -7.03 1.90 -4.21
C LYS A 141 -5.84 1.53 -5.10
N PRO A 142 -5.14 2.50 -5.72
CA PRO A 142 -3.98 2.22 -6.58
C PRO A 142 -2.78 1.77 -5.74
N PHE A 143 -1.75 1.23 -6.39
CA PHE A 143 -0.51 0.88 -5.72
C PHE A 143 0.75 1.18 -6.53
N ILE A 144 1.84 1.39 -5.81
CA ILE A 144 3.18 1.60 -6.36
C ILE A 144 4.02 0.38 -6.02
N LEU A 145 4.64 -0.20 -7.04
CA LEU A 145 5.64 -1.24 -6.91
C LEU A 145 7.02 -0.56 -6.89
N TYR A 146 7.65 -0.49 -5.72
CA TYR A 146 8.89 0.25 -5.55
C TYR A 146 10.14 -0.63 -5.79
N GLY A 147 10.96 -0.23 -6.76
CA GLY A 147 12.23 -0.84 -7.12
C GLY A 147 12.25 -1.51 -8.50
N ASN A 148 13.39 -1.42 -9.19
CA ASN A 148 13.56 -1.93 -10.56
C ASN A 148 13.26 -3.42 -10.75
N PHE A 149 13.42 -4.24 -9.71
CA PHE A 149 13.19 -5.69 -9.77
C PHE A 149 11.73 -6.02 -10.12
N TRP A 150 10.77 -5.13 -9.82
CA TRP A 150 9.38 -5.34 -10.17
C TRP A 150 9.13 -5.42 -11.68
N HIS A 151 9.97 -4.79 -12.50
CA HIS A 151 9.85 -4.94 -13.96
C HIS A 151 10.01 -6.39 -14.41
N GLU A 152 10.97 -7.11 -13.82
CA GLU A 152 11.20 -8.52 -14.12
C GLU A 152 10.05 -9.39 -13.60
N VAL A 153 9.61 -9.14 -12.35
CA VAL A 153 8.48 -9.87 -11.74
C VAL A 153 7.21 -9.72 -12.57
N ILE A 154 6.82 -8.49 -12.89
CA ILE A 154 5.62 -8.21 -13.69
C ILE A 154 5.75 -8.76 -15.11
N SER A 155 6.95 -8.71 -15.71
CA SER A 155 7.19 -9.31 -17.03
C SER A 155 6.94 -10.82 -17.02
N VAL A 156 7.43 -11.54 -16.00
CA VAL A 156 7.20 -12.99 -15.85
C VAL A 156 5.71 -13.28 -15.62
N ILE A 157 5.03 -12.51 -14.77
CA ILE A 157 3.59 -12.69 -14.52
C ILE A 157 2.80 -12.46 -15.82
N LYS A 158 3.00 -11.34 -16.51
CA LYS A 158 2.32 -11.01 -17.78
C LYS A 158 2.57 -12.07 -18.87
N LYS A 159 3.78 -12.66 -18.90
CA LYS A 159 4.12 -13.71 -19.87
C LYS A 159 3.37 -15.03 -19.62
N ASN A 160 3.12 -15.37 -18.35
CA ASN A 160 2.63 -16.69 -17.97
C ASN A 160 1.18 -16.70 -17.45
N MET A 161 0.59 -15.53 -17.21
CA MET A 161 -0.78 -15.37 -16.69
C MET A 161 -1.60 -14.44 -17.59
N LEU A 162 -2.92 -14.59 -17.53
CA LEU A 162 -3.86 -13.78 -18.30
C LEU A 162 -4.17 -12.48 -17.55
N ILE A 163 -3.21 -11.55 -17.58
CA ILE A 163 -3.36 -10.21 -17.00
C ILE A 163 -3.77 -9.23 -18.10
N ASP A 164 -4.89 -8.54 -17.91
CA ASP A 164 -5.37 -7.55 -18.89
C ASP A 164 -4.86 -6.12 -18.66
N GLU A 165 -5.10 -5.23 -19.63
CA GLU A 165 -4.61 -3.85 -19.57
C GLU A 165 -5.24 -3.04 -18.43
N THR A 166 -6.42 -3.43 -17.94
CA THR A 166 -7.04 -2.79 -16.77
C THR A 166 -6.24 -3.14 -15.51
N GLU A 167 -5.86 -4.40 -15.35
CA GLU A 167 -4.99 -4.87 -14.25
C GLU A 167 -3.58 -4.27 -14.32
N LEU A 168 -3.05 -3.98 -15.51
CA LEU A 168 -1.77 -3.28 -15.63
C LEU A 168 -1.89 -1.78 -15.33
N GLY A 169 -3.09 -1.21 -15.49
CA GLY A 169 -3.34 0.21 -15.28
C GLY A 169 -3.48 0.63 -13.81
N VAL A 170 -3.71 -0.31 -12.88
CA VAL A 170 -3.95 0.02 -11.45
C VAL A 170 -2.68 0.27 -10.63
N PHE A 171 -1.51 0.01 -11.22
CA PHE A 171 -0.24 0.24 -10.54
C PHE A 171 0.79 0.96 -11.39
N ARG A 172 1.84 1.47 -10.73
CA ARG A 172 3.04 2.00 -11.39
C ARG A 172 4.27 1.37 -10.75
N ILE A 173 5.29 1.11 -11.55
CA ILE A 173 6.61 0.72 -11.04
C ILE A 173 7.43 2.00 -10.93
N VAL A 174 7.97 2.26 -9.74
CA VAL A 174 8.77 3.45 -9.42
C VAL A 174 10.09 2.99 -8.84
N SER A 175 11.21 3.53 -9.32
CA SER A 175 12.55 3.06 -8.94
C SER A 175 13.38 4.11 -8.21
N LYS A 176 12.81 5.29 -8.00
CA LYS A 176 13.46 6.44 -7.37
C LYS A 176 12.49 7.06 -6.37
N LYS A 177 12.96 7.34 -5.17
CA LYS A 177 12.13 7.94 -4.11
C LYS A 177 11.53 9.29 -4.51
N GLU A 178 12.24 10.06 -5.33
CA GLU A 178 11.79 11.38 -5.81
C GLU A 178 10.55 11.29 -6.71
N ASP A 179 10.31 10.13 -7.32
CA ASP A 179 9.20 9.90 -8.25
C ASP A 179 7.93 9.40 -7.54
N ILE A 180 7.97 9.13 -6.22
CA ILE A 180 6.80 8.66 -5.45
C ILE A 180 5.67 9.70 -5.43
N VAL A 181 5.96 10.93 -4.99
CA VAL A 181 4.94 11.99 -4.91
C VAL A 181 4.36 12.32 -6.29
N PRO A 182 5.17 12.47 -7.36
CA PRO A 182 4.64 12.57 -8.72
C PRO A 182 3.71 11.42 -9.12
N ALA A 183 4.05 10.17 -8.80
CA ALA A 183 3.21 9.01 -9.11
C ALA A 183 1.87 9.04 -8.37
N ILE A 184 1.86 9.45 -7.09
CA ILE A 184 0.63 9.61 -6.29
C ILE A 184 -0.26 10.69 -6.89
N LYS A 185 0.31 11.86 -7.25
CA LYS A 185 -0.44 12.97 -7.88
C LYS A 185 -1.07 12.55 -9.20
N LEU A 186 -0.35 11.78 -10.03
CA LEU A 186 -0.89 11.21 -11.26
C LEU A 186 -2.08 10.28 -11.00
N PHE A 187 -2.00 9.41 -9.98
CA PHE A 187 -3.15 8.58 -9.61
C PHE A 187 -4.35 9.41 -9.17
N GLU A 188 -4.16 10.45 -8.34
CA GLU A 188 -5.27 11.32 -7.95
C GLU A 188 -5.91 12.02 -9.16
N GLU A 189 -5.12 12.46 -10.14
CA GLU A 189 -5.64 13.05 -11.37
C GLU A 189 -6.40 12.05 -12.25
N GLU A 190 -5.89 10.83 -12.39
CA GLU A 190 -6.54 9.75 -13.14
C GLU A 190 -7.88 9.36 -12.50
N MET A 191 -7.90 9.19 -11.18
CA MET A 191 -9.13 8.84 -10.43
C MET A 191 -10.19 9.94 -10.51
N LYS A 192 -9.81 11.23 -10.51
CA LYS A 192 -10.75 12.35 -10.72
C LYS A 192 -11.42 12.35 -12.11
N LYS A 193 -10.78 11.75 -13.11
CA LYS A 193 -11.27 11.70 -14.50
C LYS A 193 -12.25 10.56 -14.76
N VAL A 194 -12.28 9.55 -13.89
CA VAL A 194 -13.20 8.42 -14.04
C VAL A 194 -14.63 8.92 -13.80
N LYS A 195 -15.45 8.92 -14.85
CA LYS A 195 -16.87 9.28 -14.74
C LYS A 195 -17.59 8.25 -13.87
N HIS A 196 -18.10 8.67 -12.74
CA HIS A 196 -18.94 7.85 -11.86
C HIS A 196 -20.37 7.74 -12.43
N GLU A 197 -20.56 6.97 -13.50
CA GLU A 197 -21.90 6.72 -14.10
C GLU A 197 -22.65 5.54 -13.44
N HIS A 198 -22.39 5.24 -12.16
CA HIS A 198 -23.04 4.12 -11.47
C HIS A 198 -24.31 4.47 -10.67
N GLU A 199 -24.89 5.66 -10.83
CA GLU A 199 -26.17 5.99 -10.16
C GLU A 199 -27.45 5.74 -10.99
N LYS A 200 -27.38 5.29 -12.24
CA LYS A 200 -28.58 4.92 -13.00
C LYS A 200 -28.30 3.78 -13.95
N ASN A 201 -28.49 2.53 -13.49
CA ASN A 201 -29.02 1.39 -14.27
C ASN A 201 -28.77 0.09 -13.49
N HIS A 202 -29.45 -0.09 -12.36
CA HIS A 202 -29.66 -1.43 -11.81
C HIS A 202 -30.82 -2.11 -12.53
N GLU A 203 -30.61 -2.50 -13.78
CA GLU A 203 -31.32 -3.63 -14.40
C GLU A 203 -30.38 -4.34 -15.37
N GLY A 204 -29.96 -5.56 -15.01
CA GLY A 204 -29.59 -6.56 -16.02
C GLY A 204 -28.18 -7.15 -15.94
N LYS A 205 -28.16 -8.42 -15.54
CA LYS A 205 -27.26 -9.50 -15.96
C LYS A 205 -25.90 -9.60 -15.25
N ALA A 206 -25.93 -10.35 -14.16
CA ALA A 206 -24.80 -11.16 -13.72
C ALA A 206 -24.36 -12.09 -14.86
N TYR A 207 -23.14 -11.95 -15.33
CA TYR A 207 -22.51 -12.91 -16.23
C TYR A 207 -21.70 -13.91 -15.40
N MET A 208 -22.23 -15.13 -15.25
CA MET A 208 -21.41 -16.33 -15.07
C MET A 208 -20.88 -16.74 -16.45
N LYS A 209 -19.57 -16.94 -16.53
CA LYS A 209 -18.95 -17.87 -17.48
C LYS A 209 -17.89 -18.66 -16.74
#